data_AF-A0A815SPD8-F1
#
_entry.id   AF-A0A815SPD8-F1
#
_cell.length_a   1.000
_cell.length_b   1.000
_cell.length_c   1.000
_cell.angle_alpha   90.00
_cell.angle_beta   90.00
_cell.angle_gamma   90.00
#
_symmetry.space_group_name_H-M   'P 1'
#
loop_
_entity.id
_entity.type
_entity.pdbx_description
1 polymer ?
#
loop_
_entity_poly.entity_id
_entity_poly.type
_entity_poly.pdbx_seq_one_letter_code
_entity_poly.pdbx_strand_id
1 'polypeptide(L)'
;MFSRFNQFSEIYQKLDKYFQASIISSEELMNNILKYLDEYEKCQRGQHSLIIHGDPVFTNIVLPSDGRIIFLDMRGILGTQLTLQGDINYDLAKIYQSLIGSDFVLLNKFHLVSSSTVQTYLSQLIQTFQHFISTEYSNLINFDDIQMITAHLYFSSIPLHEDFEHQIQFYELAAKLYHGMIFNEY
;
A
#
# COMPACT_ATOMS: atom_id res chain seq x y z
N MET A 1 10.53 -0.59 -10.25
CA MET A 1 9.53 -1.68 -10.35
C MET A 1 9.80 -2.60 -11.55
N PHE A 2 9.89 -2.09 -12.78
CA PHE A 2 10.08 -2.89 -14.01
C PHE A 2 11.23 -3.93 -13.94
N SER A 3 12.41 -3.52 -13.47
CA SER A 3 13.55 -4.44 -13.28
C SER A 3 13.24 -5.60 -12.32
N ARG A 4 12.48 -5.33 -11.24
CA ARG A 4 12.08 -6.34 -10.26
C ARG A 4 11.01 -7.27 -10.84
N PHE A 5 10.04 -6.75 -11.60
CA PHE A 5 9.04 -7.56 -12.27
C PHE A 5 9.69 -8.59 -13.22
N ASN A 6 10.64 -8.15 -14.06
CA ASN A 6 11.37 -9.04 -14.95
C ASN A 6 12.20 -10.08 -14.19
N GLN A 7 12.85 -9.67 -13.10
CA GLN A 7 13.63 -10.57 -12.24
C GLN A 7 12.77 -11.69 -11.65
N PHE A 8 11.52 -11.41 -11.28
CA PHE A 8 10.60 -12.34 -10.62
C PHE A 8 9.43 -12.76 -11.51
N SER A 9 9.64 -12.76 -12.83
CA SER A 9 8.58 -13.02 -13.82
C SER A 9 7.85 -14.36 -13.63
N GLU A 10 8.54 -15.39 -13.15
CA GLU A 10 7.95 -16.70 -12.84
C GLU A 10 6.85 -16.63 -11.78
N ILE A 11 7.02 -15.79 -10.74
CA ILE A 11 6.02 -15.60 -9.68
C ILE A 11 4.75 -14.97 -10.26
N TYR A 12 4.93 -13.92 -11.07
CA TYR A 12 3.82 -13.21 -11.69
C TYR A 12 3.07 -14.06 -12.72
N GLN A 13 3.78 -14.85 -13.53
CA GLN A 13 3.16 -15.82 -14.44
C GLN A 13 2.34 -16.88 -13.69
N LYS A 14 2.83 -17.33 -12.52
CA LYS A 14 2.10 -18.27 -11.66
C LYS A 14 0.81 -17.63 -11.12
N LEU A 15 0.86 -16.36 -10.71
CA LEU A 15 -0.32 -15.61 -10.27
C LEU A 15 -1.32 -15.42 -11.41
N ASP A 16 -0.87 -15.02 -12.60
CA ASP A 16 -1.73 -14.87 -13.78
C ASP A 16 -2.41 -16.20 -14.14
N LYS A 17 -1.70 -17.33 -14.02
CA LYS A 17 -2.30 -18.64 -14.22
C LYS A 17 -3.32 -19.00 -13.13
N TYR A 18 -3.06 -18.61 -11.88
CA TYR A 18 -3.96 -18.87 -10.76
C TYR A 18 -5.28 -18.11 -10.91
N PHE A 19 -5.21 -16.81 -11.19
CA PHE A 19 -6.40 -15.95 -11.37
C PHE A 19 -7.02 -16.05 -12.77
N GLN A 20 -6.27 -16.52 -13.77
CA GLN A 20 -6.71 -16.54 -15.16
C GLN A 20 -7.18 -15.14 -15.59
N ALA A 21 -8.45 -14.98 -16.00
CA ALA A 21 -9.04 -13.70 -16.37
C ALA A 21 -9.98 -13.12 -15.29
N SER A 22 -10.01 -13.67 -14.07
CA SER A 22 -10.90 -13.18 -13.01
C SER A 22 -10.44 -11.86 -12.39
N ILE A 23 -9.16 -11.53 -12.57
CA ILE A 23 -8.51 -10.30 -12.13
C ILE A 23 -7.65 -9.80 -13.30
N ILE A 24 -7.37 -8.48 -13.32
CA ILE A 24 -6.38 -7.86 -14.21
C ILE A 24 -5.07 -8.65 -14.21
N SER A 25 -4.42 -8.76 -15.37
CA SER A 25 -3.12 -9.45 -15.49
C SER A 25 -1.99 -8.68 -14.80
N SER A 26 -0.95 -9.39 -14.38
CA SER A 26 0.16 -8.82 -13.61
C SER A 26 0.93 -7.77 -14.40
N GLU A 27 1.10 -8.00 -15.70
CA GLU A 27 1.73 -7.07 -16.64
C GLU A 27 0.88 -5.81 -16.82
N GLU A 28 -0.43 -5.97 -17.01
CA GLU A 28 -1.34 -4.83 -17.18
C GLU A 28 -1.42 -3.99 -15.90
N LEU A 29 -1.55 -4.64 -14.73
CA LEU A 29 -1.56 -3.97 -13.43
C LEU A 29 -0.23 -3.22 -13.19
N MET A 30 0.92 -3.84 -13.46
CA MET A 30 2.22 -3.18 -13.36
C MET A 30 2.29 -1.95 -14.26
N ASN A 31 1.90 -2.07 -15.52
CA ASN A 31 1.98 -0.98 -16.49
C ASN A 31 1.09 0.20 -16.09
N ASN A 32 -0.11 -0.08 -15.58
CA ASN A 32 -1.03 0.96 -15.11
C ASN A 32 -0.51 1.66 -13.86
N ILE A 33 0.02 0.92 -12.89
CA ILE A 33 0.66 1.51 -11.70
C ILE A 33 1.84 2.39 -12.12
N LEU A 34 2.73 1.90 -12.99
CA LEU A 34 3.89 2.65 -13.48
C LEU A 34 3.49 3.92 -14.20
N LYS A 35 2.50 3.85 -15.09
CA LYS A 35 1.98 5.02 -15.79
C LYS A 35 1.46 6.08 -14.81
N TYR A 36 0.72 5.68 -13.79
CA TYR A 36 0.21 6.61 -12.78
C TYR A 36 1.35 7.26 -11.98
N LEU A 37 2.35 6.48 -11.56
CA LEU A 37 3.50 6.99 -10.81
C LEU A 37 4.39 7.91 -11.65
N ASP A 38 4.53 7.64 -12.95
CA ASP A 38 5.22 8.55 -13.88
C ASP A 38 4.49 9.88 -13.98
N GLU A 39 3.16 9.88 -14.06
CA GLU A 39 2.35 11.10 -14.05
C GLU A 39 2.41 11.82 -12.70
N TYR A 40 2.42 11.07 -11.59
CA TYR A 40 2.60 11.59 -10.24
C TYR A 40 3.90 12.39 -10.09
N GLU A 41 5.01 11.84 -10.57
CA GLU A 41 6.32 12.50 -10.54
C GLU A 41 6.38 13.71 -11.49
N LYS A 42 5.92 13.55 -12.74
CA LYS A 42 5.89 14.64 -13.74
C LYS A 42 5.08 15.85 -13.28
N CYS A 43 3.95 15.60 -12.62
CA CYS A 43 3.07 16.63 -12.10
C CYS A 43 3.51 17.14 -10.71
N GLN A 44 4.63 16.64 -10.16
CA GLN A 44 5.18 17.05 -8.87
C GLN A 44 4.15 16.97 -7.73
N ARG A 45 3.35 15.90 -7.72
CA ARG A 45 2.29 15.71 -6.71
C ARG A 45 2.82 15.27 -5.33
N GLY A 46 4.08 14.88 -5.26
CA GLY A 46 4.77 14.55 -4.01
C GLY A 46 4.86 15.74 -3.06
N GLN A 47 4.60 15.47 -1.78
CA GLN A 47 4.63 16.48 -0.73
C GLN A 47 5.92 16.31 0.07
N HIS A 48 6.90 17.18 -0.17
CA HIS A 48 8.20 17.09 0.48
C HIS A 48 8.09 17.39 1.99
N SER A 49 8.74 16.54 2.79
CA SER A 49 8.98 16.75 4.21
C SER A 49 10.47 16.57 4.52
N LEU A 50 10.96 17.35 5.48
CA LEU A 50 12.31 17.19 6.03
C LEU A 50 12.48 15.90 6.82
N ILE A 51 11.38 15.35 7.35
CA ILE A 51 11.37 14.12 8.12
C ILE A 51 10.17 13.27 7.70
N ILE A 52 10.47 12.05 7.26
CA ILE A 52 9.52 10.96 7.13
C ILE A 52 10.02 9.76 7.93
N HIS A 53 9.11 8.87 8.30
CA HIS A 53 9.44 7.60 8.91
C HIS A 53 10.02 6.61 7.89
N GLY A 54 9.41 6.54 6.70
CA GLY A 54 9.79 5.67 5.59
C GLY A 54 9.34 4.21 5.73
N ASP A 55 8.70 3.85 6.84
CA ASP A 55 8.03 2.55 7.04
C ASP A 55 7.03 2.54 8.22
N PRO A 56 6.09 3.50 8.33
CA PRO A 56 5.15 3.61 9.46
C PRO A 56 3.97 2.62 9.36
N VAL A 57 4.24 1.35 9.04
CA VAL A 57 3.24 0.28 9.14
C VAL A 57 2.89 0.01 10.61
N PHE A 58 1.70 -0.51 10.89
CA PHE A 58 1.24 -0.69 12.29
C PHE A 58 2.11 -1.62 13.11
N THR A 59 2.77 -2.60 12.50
CA THR A 59 3.75 -3.46 13.20
C THR A 59 4.96 -2.70 13.72
N ASN A 60 5.22 -1.50 13.19
CA ASN A 60 6.28 -0.60 13.60
C ASN A 60 5.79 0.51 14.54
N ILE A 61 4.55 0.41 15.04
CA ILE A 61 3.94 1.38 15.95
C ILE A 61 3.50 0.67 17.24
N VAL A 62 3.91 1.22 18.38
CA VAL A 62 3.50 0.77 19.70
C VAL A 62 2.60 1.81 20.34
N LEU A 63 1.47 1.34 20.88
CA LEU A 63 0.51 2.13 21.65
C LEU A 63 0.43 1.56 23.08
N PRO A 64 1.28 2.03 24.03
CA PRO A 64 1.20 1.61 25.42
C PRO A 64 -0.10 2.10 26.08
N SER A 65 -0.41 1.53 27.25
CA SER A 65 -1.62 1.88 28.01
C SER A 65 -1.70 3.33 28.47
N ASP A 66 -0.59 4.07 28.45
CA ASP A 66 -0.53 5.49 28.79
C ASP A 66 -0.93 6.42 27.63
N GLY A 67 -1.28 5.86 26.46
CA GLY A 67 -1.79 6.59 25.31
C GLY A 67 -0.70 7.26 24.45
N ARG A 68 0.58 7.07 24.76
CA ARG A 68 1.67 7.55 23.89
C ARG A 68 1.73 6.73 22.61
N ILE A 69 2.11 7.35 21.50
CA ILE A 69 2.37 6.65 20.24
C ILE A 69 3.88 6.61 20.03
N ILE A 70 4.45 5.41 19.92
CA ILE A 70 5.88 5.20 19.74
C ILE A 70 6.10 4.55 18.37
N PHE A 71 6.84 5.24 17.51
CA PHE A 71 7.25 4.73 16.21
C PHE A 71 8.62 4.06 16.31
N LEU A 72 8.78 2.91 15.66
CA LEU A 72 9.98 2.07 15.65
C LEU A 72 10.45 1.84 14.21
N ASP A 73 11.71 1.43 14.04
CA ASP A 73 12.25 1.00 12.74
C ASP A 73 12.11 2.04 11.61
N MET A 74 12.58 3.25 11.90
CA MET A 74 12.64 4.33 10.92
C MET A 74 13.69 4.01 9.84
N ARG A 75 13.33 4.19 8.56
CA ARG A 75 14.13 3.66 7.44
C ARG A 75 15.40 4.44 7.16
N GLY A 76 15.34 5.77 7.22
CA GLY A 76 16.51 6.68 7.10
C GLY A 76 17.30 6.63 5.79
N ILE A 77 16.76 5.99 4.74
CA ILE A 77 17.41 5.84 3.43
C ILE A 77 16.37 5.82 2.31
N LEU A 78 16.67 6.53 1.21
CA LEU A 78 15.91 6.51 -0.04
C LEU A 78 16.84 6.05 -1.18
N GLY A 79 16.56 4.86 -1.72
CA GLY A 79 17.46 4.23 -2.70
C GLY A 79 18.83 3.96 -2.07
N THR A 80 19.87 4.63 -2.56
CA THR A 80 21.24 4.56 -2.03
C THR A 80 21.61 5.77 -1.16
N GLN A 81 20.70 6.74 -1.00
CA GLN A 81 20.97 7.99 -0.31
C GLN A 81 20.46 7.94 1.14
N LEU A 82 21.36 8.12 2.10
CA LEU A 82 21.00 8.35 3.50
C LEU A 82 20.31 9.71 3.64
N THR A 83 19.07 9.70 4.14
CA THR A 83 18.27 10.90 4.29
C THR A 83 17.10 10.63 5.24
N LEU A 84 16.68 11.66 5.98
CA LEU A 84 15.43 11.65 6.73
C LEU A 84 14.27 12.25 5.92
N GLN A 85 14.59 12.90 4.80
CA GLN A 85 13.63 13.62 3.98
C GLN A 85 12.93 12.68 3.00
N GLY A 86 11.70 13.01 2.64
CA GLY A 86 10.95 12.26 1.65
C GLY A 86 9.56 12.81 1.40
N ASP A 87 8.71 11.97 0.83
CA ASP A 87 7.35 12.31 0.44
C ASP A 87 6.35 11.90 1.52
N ILE A 88 5.53 12.83 2.00
CA ILE A 88 4.48 12.58 3.00
C ILE A 88 3.51 11.51 2.48
N ASN A 89 3.17 11.53 1.18
CA ASN A 89 2.24 10.56 0.59
C ASN A 89 2.73 9.12 0.73
N TYR A 90 4.05 8.91 0.79
CA TYR A 90 4.65 7.59 0.96
C TYR A 90 4.41 7.03 2.37
N ASP A 91 4.58 7.83 3.41
CA ASP A 91 4.28 7.42 4.79
C ASP A 91 2.78 7.19 5.00
N LEU A 92 1.93 8.04 4.42
CA LEU A 92 0.48 7.85 4.47
C LEU A 92 0.05 6.56 3.75
N ALA A 93 0.66 6.24 2.61
CA ALA A 93 0.42 4.97 1.91
C ALA A 93 0.85 3.75 2.75
N LYS A 94 1.93 3.87 3.52
CA LYS A 94 2.38 2.82 4.46
C LYS A 94 1.42 2.61 5.65
N ILE A 95 0.82 3.68 6.16
CA ILE A 95 -0.24 3.57 7.16
C ILE A 95 -1.49 2.92 6.53
N TYR A 96 -1.88 3.39 5.34
CA TYR A 96 -3.02 2.86 4.62
C TYR A 96 -2.86 1.37 4.27
N GLN A 97 -1.64 0.94 3.96
CA GLN A 97 -1.25 -0.46 3.78
C GLN A 97 -1.67 -1.33 4.98
N SER A 98 -1.43 -0.91 6.22
CA SER A 98 -1.90 -1.66 7.39
C SER A 98 -3.43 -1.63 7.53
N LEU A 99 -4.05 -0.47 7.29
CA LEU A 99 -5.51 -0.29 7.42
C LEU A 99 -6.33 -1.20 6.50
N ILE A 100 -5.85 -1.47 5.29
CA ILE A 100 -6.59 -2.25 4.29
C ILE A 100 -6.30 -3.76 4.33
N GLY A 101 -5.45 -4.21 5.25
CA GLY A 101 -5.39 -5.62 5.61
C GLY A 101 -4.04 -6.33 5.48
N SER A 102 -2.93 -5.62 5.25
CA SER A 102 -1.58 -6.23 5.21
C SER A 102 -1.31 -7.12 6.41
N ASP A 103 -1.63 -6.61 7.60
CA ASP A 103 -1.31 -7.28 8.85
C ASP A 103 -2.13 -8.58 8.98
N PHE A 104 -3.34 -8.63 8.40
CA PHE A 104 -4.13 -9.86 8.35
C PHE A 104 -3.50 -10.90 7.42
N VAL A 105 -2.93 -10.49 6.28
CA VAL A 105 -2.18 -11.39 5.39
C VAL A 105 -0.97 -11.97 6.14
N LEU A 106 -0.12 -11.09 6.70
CA LEU A 106 1.10 -11.48 7.40
C LEU A 106 0.84 -12.38 8.61
N LEU A 107 -0.30 -12.22 9.29
CA LEU A 107 -0.70 -13.03 10.44
C LEU A 107 -1.51 -14.29 10.08
N ASN A 108 -1.67 -14.62 8.79
CA ASN A 108 -2.52 -15.73 8.31
C ASN A 108 -3.98 -15.64 8.79
N LYS A 109 -4.49 -14.42 8.88
CA LYS A 109 -5.83 -14.05 9.37
C LYS A 109 -6.67 -13.35 8.31
N PHE A 110 -6.27 -13.39 7.04
CA PHE A 110 -6.97 -12.71 5.96
C PHE A 110 -8.44 -13.15 5.80
N HIS A 111 -8.74 -14.42 6.11
CA HIS A 111 -10.12 -14.94 6.18
C HIS A 111 -11.04 -14.16 7.14
N LEU A 112 -10.49 -13.47 8.16
CA LEU A 112 -11.28 -12.64 9.08
C LEU A 112 -11.77 -11.35 8.44
N VAL A 113 -11.12 -10.87 7.38
CA VAL A 113 -11.52 -9.65 6.64
C VAL A 113 -12.88 -9.82 5.97
N SER A 114 -13.35 -11.06 5.76
CA SER A 114 -14.70 -11.35 5.25
C SER A 114 -15.79 -11.30 6.33
N SER A 115 -15.43 -11.19 7.62
CA SER A 115 -16.40 -11.07 8.72
C SER A 115 -17.06 -9.70 8.70
N SER A 116 -18.39 -9.64 8.80
CA SER A 116 -19.14 -8.39 8.84
C SER A 116 -18.69 -7.43 9.95
N THR A 117 -18.33 -7.97 11.12
CA THR A 117 -17.80 -7.18 12.23
C THR A 117 -16.46 -6.55 11.88
N VAL A 118 -15.53 -7.34 11.35
CA VAL A 118 -14.19 -6.86 10.96
C VAL A 118 -14.31 -5.83 9.83
N GLN A 119 -15.14 -6.09 8.82
CA GLN A 119 -15.40 -5.14 7.74
C GLN A 119 -15.92 -3.81 8.26
N THR A 120 -16.89 -3.83 9.18
CA THR A 120 -17.43 -2.61 9.79
C THR A 120 -16.34 -1.79 10.48
N TYR A 121 -15.48 -2.44 11.27
CA TYR A 121 -14.37 -1.76 11.94
C TYR A 121 -13.33 -1.21 10.95
N LEU A 122 -12.93 -2.00 9.95
CA LEU A 122 -11.98 -1.55 8.93
C LEU A 122 -12.53 -0.37 8.12
N SER A 123 -13.80 -0.42 7.72
CA SER A 123 -14.47 0.68 7.03
C SER A 123 -14.49 1.95 7.89
N GLN A 124 -14.78 1.84 9.19
CA GLN A 124 -14.73 2.99 10.11
C GLN A 124 -13.32 3.57 10.25
N LEU A 125 -12.29 2.72 10.35
CA LEU A 125 -10.90 3.16 10.41
C LEU A 125 -10.46 3.84 9.12
N ILE A 126 -10.82 3.29 7.96
CA ILE A 126 -10.52 3.88 6.65
C ILE A 126 -11.23 5.22 6.49
N GLN A 127 -12.51 5.33 6.85
CA GLN A 127 -13.25 6.60 6.81
C GLN A 127 -12.66 7.64 7.75
N THR A 128 -12.23 7.24 8.94
CA THR A 128 -11.55 8.12 9.90
C THR A 128 -10.23 8.61 9.31
N PHE A 129 -9.47 7.73 8.66
CA PHE A 129 -8.22 8.09 8.01
C PHE A 129 -8.44 9.03 6.81
N GLN A 130 -9.42 8.74 5.94
CA GLN A 130 -9.80 9.63 4.83
C GLN A 130 -10.22 11.01 5.33
N HIS A 131 -11.02 11.07 6.39
CA HIS A 131 -11.41 12.33 7.02
C HIS A 131 -10.18 13.08 7.53
N PHE A 132 -9.29 12.42 8.27
CA PHE A 132 -8.03 13.00 8.74
C PHE A 132 -7.17 13.55 7.59
N ILE A 133 -7.05 12.84 6.47
CA ILE A 133 -6.35 13.35 5.29
C ILE A 133 -7.02 14.63 4.77
N SER A 134 -8.35 14.60 4.62
CA SER A 134 -9.10 15.75 4.11
C SER A 134 -9.01 16.98 5.02
N THR A 135 -8.89 16.80 6.34
CA THR A 135 -8.82 17.90 7.31
C THR A 135 -7.40 18.45 7.45
N GLU A 136 -6.42 17.58 7.68
CA GLU A 136 -5.05 18.00 8.00
C GLU A 136 -4.24 18.37 6.75
N TYR A 137 -4.52 17.70 5.63
CA TYR A 137 -3.77 17.90 4.38
C TYR A 137 -4.60 18.61 3.30
N SER A 138 -5.90 18.86 3.54
CA SER A 138 -6.76 19.64 2.64
C SER A 138 -6.62 19.19 1.18
N ASN A 139 -6.51 20.13 0.22
CA ASN A 139 -6.31 19.84 -1.21
C ASN A 139 -4.84 19.54 -1.58
N LEU A 140 -3.92 19.46 -0.62
CA LEU A 140 -2.49 19.20 -0.91
C LEU A 140 -2.24 17.73 -1.22
N ILE A 141 -3.03 16.83 -0.63
CA ILE A 141 -2.88 15.38 -0.79
C ILE A 141 -4.16 14.83 -1.41
N ASN A 142 -4.01 14.19 -2.57
CA ASN A 142 -5.09 13.42 -3.17
C ASN A 142 -5.08 11.99 -2.60
N PHE A 143 -6.23 11.51 -2.14
CA PHE A 143 -6.35 10.14 -1.63
C PHE A 143 -6.06 9.08 -2.70
N ASP A 144 -6.33 9.37 -3.98
CA ASP A 144 -5.98 8.47 -5.10
C ASP A 144 -4.46 8.22 -5.18
N ASP A 145 -3.64 9.22 -4.83
CA ASP A 145 -2.18 9.08 -4.80
C ASP A 145 -1.76 8.10 -3.69
N ILE A 146 -2.37 8.22 -2.51
CA ILE A 146 -2.16 7.29 -1.40
C ILE A 146 -2.55 5.87 -1.83
N GLN A 147 -3.71 5.69 -2.47
CA GLN A 147 -4.19 4.39 -2.93
C GLN A 147 -3.25 3.77 -3.96
N MET A 148 -2.80 4.54 -4.96
CA MET A 148 -1.92 4.02 -6.00
C MET A 148 -0.52 3.71 -5.49
N ILE A 149 0.05 4.56 -4.61
CA ILE A 149 1.32 4.27 -3.95
C ILE A 149 1.19 2.99 -3.10
N THR A 150 0.04 2.78 -2.45
CA THR A 150 -0.22 1.55 -1.69
C THR A 150 -0.33 0.32 -2.59
N ALA A 151 -1.02 0.44 -3.73
CA ALA A 151 -1.09 -0.63 -4.73
C ALA A 151 0.31 -0.99 -5.26
N HIS A 152 1.14 0.03 -5.53
CA HIS A 152 2.55 -0.17 -5.85
C HIS A 152 3.27 -0.94 -4.75
N LEU A 153 3.16 -0.52 -3.50
CA LEU A 153 3.85 -1.12 -2.36
C LEU A 153 3.53 -2.63 -2.28
N TYR A 154 2.26 -3.00 -2.38
CA TYR A 154 1.84 -4.40 -2.44
C TYR A 154 2.40 -5.13 -3.64
N PHE A 155 2.18 -4.60 -4.84
CA PHE A 155 2.63 -5.28 -6.06
C PHE A 155 4.14 -5.55 -6.02
N SER A 156 4.91 -4.61 -5.49
CA SER A 156 6.36 -4.69 -5.38
C SER A 156 6.89 -5.57 -4.24
N SER A 157 6.04 -5.89 -3.25
CA SER A 157 6.36 -6.76 -2.12
C SER A 157 6.04 -8.23 -2.40
N ILE A 158 5.13 -8.54 -3.33
CA ILE A 158 4.74 -9.92 -3.71
C ILE A 158 5.95 -10.87 -3.80
N PRO A 159 7.03 -10.56 -4.55
CA PRO A 159 8.14 -11.51 -4.70
C PRO A 159 8.98 -11.72 -3.43
N LEU A 160 8.77 -10.91 -2.40
CA LEU A 160 9.50 -11.00 -1.13
C LEU A 160 8.84 -12.01 -0.16
N HIS A 161 7.61 -12.44 -0.45
CA HIS A 161 6.92 -13.43 0.36
C HIS A 161 7.27 -14.84 -0.14
N GLU A 162 7.62 -15.73 0.78
CA GLU A 162 7.90 -17.13 0.46
C GLU A 162 6.62 -17.95 0.23
N ASP A 163 5.52 -17.57 0.91
CA ASP A 163 4.23 -18.24 0.82
C ASP A 163 3.44 -17.78 -0.41
N PHE A 164 2.97 -18.73 -1.21
CA PHE A 164 2.14 -18.44 -2.38
C PHE A 164 0.76 -17.90 -1.99
N GLU A 165 0.21 -18.27 -0.84
CA GLU A 165 -1.04 -17.71 -0.34
C GLU A 165 -0.89 -16.21 -0.01
N HIS A 166 0.24 -15.80 0.58
CA HIS A 166 0.53 -14.37 0.78
C HIS A 166 0.67 -13.65 -0.56
N GLN A 167 1.37 -14.25 -1.53
CA GLN A 167 1.51 -13.68 -2.87
C GLN A 167 0.15 -13.45 -3.53
N ILE A 168 -0.77 -14.41 -3.42
CA ILE A 168 -2.16 -14.31 -3.89
C ILE A 168 -2.87 -13.14 -3.20
N GLN A 169 -2.86 -13.09 -1.87
CA GLN A 169 -3.60 -12.09 -1.10
C GLN A 169 -3.07 -10.66 -1.33
N PHE A 170 -1.75 -10.48 -1.41
CA PHE A 170 -1.16 -9.18 -1.77
C PHE A 170 -1.48 -8.77 -3.21
N TYR A 171 -1.56 -9.72 -4.14
CA TYR A 171 -1.99 -9.46 -5.51
C TYR A 171 -3.46 -9.00 -5.57
N GLU A 172 -4.35 -9.68 -4.85
CA GLU A 172 -5.77 -9.28 -4.73
C GLU A 172 -5.91 -7.86 -4.15
N LEU A 173 -5.16 -7.54 -3.09
CA LEU A 173 -5.17 -6.21 -2.48
C LEU A 173 -4.67 -5.13 -3.45
N ALA A 174 -3.59 -5.39 -4.18
CA ALA A 174 -3.07 -4.47 -5.19
C ALA A 174 -4.08 -4.23 -6.32
N ALA A 175 -4.67 -5.30 -6.86
CA ALA A 175 -5.66 -5.22 -7.91
C ALA A 175 -6.95 -4.53 -7.44
N LYS A 176 -7.39 -4.79 -6.20
CA LYS A 176 -8.57 -4.15 -5.61
C LYS A 176 -8.38 -2.64 -5.47
N LEU A 177 -7.21 -2.19 -5.00
CA LEU A 177 -6.90 -0.76 -4.92
C LEU A 177 -6.94 -0.10 -6.28
N TYR A 178 -6.31 -0.71 -7.29
CA TYR A 178 -6.34 -0.22 -8.66
C TYR A 178 -7.77 -0.10 -9.19
N HIS A 179 -8.59 -1.15 -9.08
CA HIS A 179 -9.98 -1.14 -9.54
C HIS A 179 -10.85 -0.13 -8.78
N GLY A 180 -10.76 -0.09 -7.45
CA GLY A 180 -11.57 0.82 -6.63
C GLY A 180 -11.32 2.29 -6.94
N MET A 181 -10.10 2.65 -7.35
CA MET A 181 -9.78 3.99 -7.86
C MET A 181 -10.45 4.27 -9.22
N ILE A 182 -10.50 3.28 -10.12
CA ILE A 182 -11.10 3.43 -11.45
C ILE A 182 -12.64 3.46 -11.40
N PHE A 183 -13.25 2.77 -10.43
CA PHE A 183 -14.70 2.57 -10.36
C PHE A 183 -15.41 3.25 -9.16
N ASN A 184 -14.69 4.01 -8.32
CA ASN A 184 -15.23 4.74 -7.15
C ASN A 184 -16.01 3.86 -6.16
N GLU A 185 -15.53 2.65 -5.87
CA GLU A 185 -16.16 1.76 -4.88
C GLU A 185 -15.31 1.65 -3.61
N TYR A 186 -15.57 2.50 -2.61
CA TYR A 186 -15.21 2.31 -1.20
C TYR A 186 -16.25 2.91 -0.26
#